data_AF-A0A7W1VS12-F1
#
_entry.id   AF-A0A7W1VS12-F1
#
_cell.length_a   1.000
_cell.length_b   1.000
_cell.length_c   1.000
_cell.angle_alpha   90.00
_cell.angle_beta   90.00
_cell.angle_gamma   90.00
#
_symmetry.space_group_name_H-M   'P 1'
#
loop_
_entity.id
_entity.type
_entity.pdbx_description
1 polymer ?
#
loop_
_entity_poly.entity_id
_entity_poly.type
_entity_poly.pdbx_seq_one_letter_code
_entity_poly.pdbx_strand_id
1 'polypeptide(L)'
;MHTVQMFATPNATPRNDKEGRNAMLDFALQQCGQPGLYLEFGVHQGGSINHISKQLPEGKIIHGFDSFEGLPDKWLFGRGAGHFSTGGQLPPVGDNVRLYKGWFSDTLPGFLAENPEPFSFVHIDCDLYVSTKQILDLAGDRLKAGTIIVFDEYFNYPGWEQHEYRAFKEFIAVTNRSYEYIGCAPRHFSVAVRLGDSGC
;
A
#
# COMPACT_ATOMS: atom_id res chain seq x y z
N MET A 1 14.99 -4.77 21.26
CA MET A 1 13.90 -5.50 20.58
C MET A 1 12.80 -4.49 20.36
N HIS A 2 12.55 -4.09 19.11
CA HIS A 2 11.34 -3.34 18.80
C HIS A 2 10.19 -4.35 18.68
N THR A 3 9.10 -4.08 19.37
CA THR A 3 7.92 -4.94 19.40
C THR A 3 7.03 -4.55 18.24
N VAL A 4 6.67 -5.52 17.39
CA VAL A 4 5.65 -5.33 16.35
C VAL A 4 4.32 -5.02 17.02
N GLN A 5 3.70 -3.87 16.72
CA GLN A 5 2.41 -3.52 17.30
C GLN A 5 1.27 -4.27 16.60
N MET A 6 0.43 -4.96 17.37
CA MET A 6 -0.71 -5.71 16.85
C MET A 6 -2.00 -4.90 16.93
N PHE A 7 -2.74 -4.86 15.83
CA PHE A 7 -4.03 -4.17 15.72
C PHE A 7 -5.12 -5.19 15.38
N ALA A 8 -5.93 -5.55 16.37
CA ALA A 8 -7.03 -6.50 16.16
C ALA A 8 -8.24 -6.08 17.00
N THR A 9 -9.34 -5.75 16.34
CA THR A 9 -10.60 -5.43 17.03
C THR A 9 -11.16 -6.70 17.67
N PRO A 10 -11.61 -6.67 18.93
CA PRO A 10 -12.27 -7.82 19.56
C PRO A 10 -13.43 -8.34 18.70
N ASN A 11 -13.54 -9.67 18.55
CA ASN A 11 -14.60 -10.36 17.81
C ASN A 11 -14.68 -10.14 16.29
N ALA A 12 -13.80 -9.33 15.69
CA ALA A 12 -13.70 -9.24 14.23
C ALA A 12 -13.33 -10.61 13.64
N THR A 13 -13.98 -10.98 12.53
CA THR A 13 -13.68 -12.20 11.77
C THR A 13 -12.52 -11.97 10.80
N PRO A 14 -11.78 -13.02 10.38
CA PRO A 14 -10.72 -12.87 9.40
C PRO A 14 -11.18 -12.16 8.12
N ARG A 15 -10.33 -11.28 7.58
CA ARG A 15 -10.56 -10.35 6.45
C ARG A 15 -11.63 -9.28 6.67
N ASN A 16 -12.30 -9.24 7.82
CA ASN A 16 -13.38 -8.27 8.09
C ASN A 16 -13.07 -7.27 9.21
N ASP A 17 -11.81 -7.17 9.63
CA ASP A 17 -11.38 -6.24 10.69
C ASP A 17 -10.95 -4.87 10.15
N LYS A 18 -11.91 -4.11 9.59
CA LYS A 18 -11.62 -2.78 9.02
C LYS A 18 -11.14 -1.78 10.07
N GLU A 19 -11.64 -1.89 11.30
CA GLU A 19 -11.23 -1.02 12.40
C GLU A 19 -9.78 -1.28 12.82
N GLY A 20 -9.40 -2.55 13.02
CA GLY A 20 -8.01 -2.92 13.31
C GLY A 20 -7.06 -2.48 12.18
N ARG A 21 -7.48 -2.67 10.92
CA ARG A 21 -6.73 -2.18 9.76
C ARG A 21 -6.57 -0.66 9.77
N ASN A 22 -7.65 0.09 9.97
CA ASN A 22 -7.61 1.56 10.02
C ASN A 22 -6.73 2.07 11.18
N ALA A 23 -6.79 1.43 12.35
CA ALA A 23 -5.92 1.76 13.47
C ALA A 23 -4.44 1.50 13.15
N MET A 24 -4.13 0.44 12.40
CA MET A 24 -2.78 0.19 11.92
C MET A 24 -2.32 1.25 10.90
N LEU A 25 -3.20 1.67 9.98
CA LEU A 25 -2.92 2.76 9.04
C LEU A 25 -2.62 4.08 9.77
N ASP A 26 -3.43 4.43 10.77
CA ASP A 26 -3.23 5.62 11.61
C ASP A 26 -1.87 5.56 12.30
N PHE A 27 -1.54 4.41 12.90
CA PHE A 27 -0.23 4.19 13.51
C PHE A 27 0.91 4.32 12.49
N ALA A 28 0.80 3.70 11.32
CA ALA A 28 1.83 3.73 10.29
C ALA A 28 2.09 5.17 9.80
N LEU A 29 1.04 5.98 9.63
CA LEU A 29 1.16 7.40 9.28
C LEU A 29 1.89 8.20 10.38
N GLN A 30 1.65 7.91 11.66
CA GLN A 30 2.37 8.53 12.77
C GLN A 30 3.86 8.15 12.80
N GLN A 31 4.26 7.04 12.17
CA GLN A 31 5.66 6.64 12.05
C GLN A 31 6.40 7.35 10.92
N CYS A 32 5.72 8.14 10.09
CA CYS A 32 6.33 8.89 9.00
C CYS A 32 7.11 10.08 9.54
N GLY A 33 8.44 9.98 9.58
CA GLY A 33 9.32 11.03 10.12
C GLY A 33 9.99 11.93 9.08
N GLN A 34 9.92 11.56 7.80
CA GLN A 34 10.66 12.22 6.72
C GLN A 34 9.75 12.98 5.75
N PRO A 35 10.21 14.12 5.19
CA PRO A 35 9.51 14.77 4.09
C PRO A 35 9.39 13.83 2.88
N GLY A 36 8.24 13.84 2.23
CA GLY A 36 8.01 13.05 1.04
C GLY A 36 6.53 12.98 0.65
N LEU A 37 6.27 12.16 -0.34
CA LEU A 37 4.95 11.92 -0.91
C LEU A 37 4.21 10.83 -0.13
N TYR A 38 2.87 10.89 -0.18
CA TYR A 38 1.95 9.89 0.37
C TYR A 38 1.20 9.23 -0.79
N LEU A 39 1.27 7.91 -0.89
CA LEU A 39 0.70 7.18 -2.03
C LEU A 39 -0.20 6.03 -1.56
N GLU A 40 -1.25 5.77 -2.32
CA GLU A 40 -2.04 4.53 -2.27
C GLU A 40 -2.11 3.90 -3.66
N PHE A 41 -1.88 2.59 -3.73
CA PHE A 41 -2.00 1.79 -4.95
C PHE A 41 -3.12 0.77 -4.77
N GLY A 42 -4.19 0.91 -5.55
CA GLY A 42 -5.47 0.23 -5.33
C GLY A 42 -6.38 1.06 -4.45
N VAL A 43 -7.28 1.81 -5.08
CA VAL A 43 -8.18 2.78 -4.44
C VAL A 43 -9.62 2.27 -4.41
N HIS A 44 -10.06 1.57 -5.46
CA HIS A 44 -11.42 1.05 -5.63
C HIS A 44 -12.50 2.12 -5.33
N GLN A 45 -13.25 1.96 -4.23
CA GLN A 45 -14.32 2.89 -3.80
C GLN A 45 -13.82 4.05 -2.93
N GLY A 46 -12.51 4.18 -2.73
CA GLY A 46 -11.88 5.28 -2.00
C GLY A 46 -11.99 5.18 -0.47
N GLY A 47 -12.28 4.00 0.08
CA GLY A 47 -12.45 3.84 1.53
C GLY A 47 -11.17 4.10 2.33
N SER A 48 -10.07 3.46 1.94
CA SER A 48 -8.74 3.62 2.55
C SER A 48 -8.13 4.99 2.25
N ILE A 49 -8.11 5.43 0.99
CA ILE A 49 -7.53 6.74 0.66
C ILE A 49 -8.18 7.89 1.42
N ASN A 50 -9.52 7.87 1.58
CA ASN A 50 -10.24 8.89 2.34
C ASN A 50 -10.05 8.75 3.86
N HIS A 51 -9.73 7.55 4.35
CA HIS A 51 -9.33 7.36 5.74
C HIS A 51 -7.96 7.97 5.96
N ILE A 52 -6.97 7.61 5.13
CA ILE A 52 -5.61 8.13 5.19
C ILE A 52 -5.59 9.65 5.03
N SER A 53 -6.34 10.20 4.07
CA SER A 53 -6.32 11.63 3.76
C SER A 53 -6.73 12.49 4.96
N LYS A 54 -7.62 12.01 5.84
CA LYS A 54 -8.05 12.71 7.06
C LYS A 54 -6.97 12.79 8.13
N GLN A 55 -6.01 11.88 8.07
CA GLN A 55 -4.93 11.76 9.07
C GLN A 55 -3.64 12.45 8.62
N LEU A 56 -3.59 12.94 7.38
CA LEU A 56 -2.43 13.64 6.88
C LEU A 56 -2.24 15.00 7.56
N PRO A 57 -0.98 15.44 7.75
CA PRO A 57 -0.71 16.80 8.20
C PRO A 57 -1.33 17.85 7.27
N GLU A 58 -1.63 19.03 7.82
CA GLU A 58 -2.19 20.14 7.05
C GLU A 58 -1.35 20.45 5.80
N GLY A 59 -2.02 20.64 4.66
CA GLY A 59 -1.37 20.93 3.37
C GLY A 59 -0.76 19.70 2.66
N LYS A 60 -0.81 18.50 3.24
CA LYS A 60 -0.40 17.27 2.57
C LYS A 60 -1.53 16.66 1.74
N ILE A 61 -1.13 16.01 0.65
CA ILE A 61 -2.01 15.36 -0.32
C ILE A 61 -1.60 13.89 -0.41
N ILE A 62 -2.58 13.00 -0.55
CA ILE A 62 -2.36 11.60 -0.94
C ILE A 62 -2.66 11.39 -2.42
N HIS A 63 -1.78 10.65 -3.10
CA HIS A 63 -1.89 10.30 -4.51
C HIS A 63 -2.36 8.85 -4.64
N GLY A 64 -3.55 8.65 -5.20
CA GLY A 64 -4.16 7.34 -5.39
C GLY A 64 -4.04 6.87 -6.83
N PHE A 65 -3.51 5.67 -7.05
CA PHE A 65 -3.37 5.06 -8.36
C PHE A 65 -4.29 3.84 -8.45
N ASP A 66 -5.11 3.78 -9.50
CA ASP A 66 -5.98 2.64 -9.77
C ASP A 66 -6.40 2.63 -11.25
N SER A 67 -6.61 1.45 -11.82
CA SER A 67 -7.20 1.35 -13.16
C SER A 67 -8.67 1.79 -13.15
N PHE A 68 -9.37 1.57 -12.03
CA PHE A 68 -10.83 1.61 -11.88
C PHE A 68 -11.56 0.64 -12.82
N GLU A 69 -10.81 -0.24 -13.47
CA GLU A 69 -11.28 -1.28 -14.39
C GLU A 69 -11.25 -2.68 -13.74
N GLY A 70 -10.76 -2.76 -12.49
CA GLY A 70 -10.64 -3.99 -11.71
C GLY A 70 -9.30 -4.69 -11.92
N LEU A 71 -9.18 -5.91 -11.38
CA LEU A 71 -7.93 -6.68 -11.42
C LEU A 71 -7.49 -7.01 -12.86
N PRO A 72 -6.19 -6.94 -13.17
CA PRO A 72 -5.65 -7.31 -14.49
C PRO A 72 -5.70 -8.82 -14.74
N ASP A 73 -5.68 -9.64 -13.69
CA ASP A 73 -5.69 -11.10 -13.78
C ASP A 73 -6.50 -11.72 -12.63
N LYS A 74 -6.71 -13.04 -12.68
CA LYS A 74 -7.41 -13.82 -11.66
C LYS A 74 -6.65 -13.79 -10.34
N TRP A 75 -7.42 -13.70 -9.26
CA TRP A 75 -6.96 -13.80 -7.88
C TRP A 75 -7.68 -14.92 -7.12
N LEU A 76 -7.31 -15.11 -5.85
CA LEU A 76 -7.87 -16.10 -4.93
C LEU A 76 -9.37 -15.88 -4.68
N PHE A 77 -10.02 -16.94 -4.21
CA PHE A 77 -11.46 -17.00 -3.91
C PHE A 77 -12.40 -16.82 -5.12
N GLY A 78 -11.94 -17.17 -6.32
CA GLY A 78 -12.77 -17.12 -7.54
C GLY A 78 -12.96 -15.72 -8.11
N ARG A 79 -12.17 -14.74 -7.65
CA ARG A 79 -12.17 -13.36 -8.18
C ARG A 79 -11.38 -13.33 -9.48
N GLY A 80 -12.09 -13.17 -10.60
CA GLY A 80 -11.47 -13.11 -11.93
C GLY A 80 -10.96 -11.71 -12.29
N ALA A 81 -10.35 -11.60 -13.48
CA ALA A 81 -10.04 -10.31 -14.10
C ALA A 81 -11.30 -9.41 -14.14
N GLY A 82 -11.13 -8.12 -13.87
CA GLY A 82 -12.22 -7.14 -13.77
C GLY A 82 -12.99 -7.14 -12.44
N HIS A 83 -12.68 -8.03 -11.50
CA HIS A 83 -13.22 -7.93 -10.14
C HIS A 83 -12.74 -6.61 -9.49
N PHE A 84 -13.61 -5.96 -8.71
CA PHE A 84 -13.43 -4.59 -8.17
C PHE A 84 -13.49 -3.44 -9.19
N SER A 85 -13.92 -3.68 -10.43
CA SER A 85 -14.20 -2.59 -11.37
C SER A 85 -15.30 -1.66 -10.85
N THR A 86 -15.07 -0.35 -10.93
CA THR A 86 -16.12 0.67 -10.77
C THR A 86 -16.71 1.11 -12.12
N GLY A 87 -16.44 0.36 -13.19
CA GLY A 87 -16.76 0.76 -14.56
C GLY A 87 -15.95 1.98 -15.02
N GLY A 88 -14.75 2.17 -14.47
CA GLY A 88 -13.90 3.32 -14.73
C GLY A 88 -14.37 4.62 -14.09
N GLN A 89 -15.35 4.57 -13.18
CA GLN A 89 -15.83 5.75 -12.46
C GLN A 89 -14.94 6.04 -11.25
N LEU A 90 -14.52 7.30 -11.11
CA LEU A 90 -13.75 7.73 -9.95
C LEU A 90 -14.65 7.82 -8.72
N PRO A 91 -14.23 7.31 -7.55
CA PRO A 91 -14.98 7.46 -6.33
C PRO A 91 -14.97 8.91 -5.82
N PRO A 92 -15.96 9.31 -5.01
CA PRO A 92 -15.89 10.57 -4.29
C PRO A 92 -14.72 10.52 -3.30
N VAL A 93 -13.88 11.55 -3.31
CA VAL A 93 -12.72 11.68 -2.43
C VAL A 93 -12.63 13.07 -1.83
N GLY A 94 -11.88 13.19 -0.73
CA GLY A 94 -11.61 14.49 -0.10
C GLY A 94 -10.74 15.41 -0.97
N ASP A 95 -10.80 16.71 -0.69
CA ASP A 95 -10.10 17.75 -1.48
C ASP A 95 -8.56 17.58 -1.49
N ASN A 96 -8.02 16.88 -0.50
CA ASN A 96 -6.59 16.56 -0.38
C ASN A 96 -6.23 15.18 -0.96
N VAL A 97 -7.02 14.68 -1.91
CA VAL A 97 -6.77 13.44 -2.64
C VAL A 97 -6.62 13.75 -4.13
N ARG A 98 -5.58 13.19 -4.77
CA ARG A 98 -5.41 13.22 -6.23
C ARG A 98 -5.46 11.80 -6.78
N LEU A 99 -6.36 11.55 -7.73
CA LEU A 99 -6.52 10.23 -8.34
C LEU A 99 -5.89 10.18 -9.73
N TYR A 100 -5.17 9.10 -9.99
CA TYR A 100 -4.51 8.79 -11.25
C TYR A 100 -5.15 7.53 -11.81
N LYS A 101 -6.04 7.72 -12.79
CA LYS A 101 -6.75 6.63 -13.46
C LYS A 101 -5.90 6.02 -14.55
N GLY A 102 -5.68 4.72 -14.45
CA GLY A 102 -4.99 3.91 -15.46
C GLY A 102 -4.13 2.83 -14.82
N TRP A 103 -3.52 1.98 -15.66
CA TRP A 103 -2.58 0.98 -15.18
C TRP A 103 -1.34 1.65 -14.57
N PHE A 104 -0.69 0.99 -13.61
CA PHE A 104 0.50 1.56 -12.95
C PHE A 104 1.62 1.81 -13.96
N SER A 105 1.78 0.95 -14.97
CA SER A 105 2.72 1.15 -16.09
C SER A 105 2.51 2.45 -16.85
N ASP A 106 1.28 2.94 -16.90
CA ASP A 106 0.89 4.07 -17.75
C ASP A 106 0.89 5.38 -16.95
N THR A 107 0.59 5.29 -15.65
CA THR A 107 0.35 6.46 -14.80
C THR A 107 1.53 6.80 -13.89
N LEU A 108 2.21 5.78 -13.33
CA LEU A 108 3.26 5.98 -12.35
C LEU A 108 4.52 6.63 -12.94
N PRO A 109 5.02 6.26 -14.14
CA PRO A 109 6.24 6.88 -14.69
C PRO A 109 6.11 8.39 -14.92
N GLY A 110 4.98 8.86 -15.45
CA GLY A 110 4.72 10.29 -15.65
C GLY A 110 4.67 11.03 -14.31
N PHE A 111 3.97 10.47 -13.33
CA PHE A 111 3.93 11.02 -11.98
C PHE A 111 5.33 11.14 -11.35
N LEU A 112 6.15 10.10 -11.46
CA LEU A 112 7.51 10.07 -10.91
C LEU A 112 8.47 11.06 -11.57
N ALA A 113 8.22 11.42 -12.83
CA ALA A 113 8.98 12.43 -13.56
C ALA A 113 8.63 13.85 -13.08
N GLU A 114 7.37 14.10 -12.77
CA GLU A 114 6.87 15.41 -12.29
C GLU A 114 7.11 15.62 -10.79
N ASN A 115 7.25 14.54 -10.01
CA ASN A 115 7.37 14.55 -8.55
C ASN A 115 8.63 13.79 -8.12
N PRO A 116 9.82 14.45 -8.12
CA PRO A 116 11.10 13.80 -7.84
C PRO A 116 11.32 13.45 -6.36
N GLU A 117 10.45 13.89 -5.46
CA GLU A 117 10.56 13.70 -4.02
C GLU A 117 10.54 12.22 -3.61
N PRO A 118 11.22 11.84 -2.50
CA PRO A 118 11.12 10.49 -1.95
C PRO A 118 9.72 10.21 -1.39
N PHE A 119 9.43 8.94 -1.17
CA PHE A 119 8.17 8.53 -0.55
C PHE A 119 8.31 8.54 0.98
N SER A 120 7.36 9.20 1.64
CA SER A 120 7.24 9.15 3.09
C SER A 120 6.39 7.95 3.51
N PHE A 121 5.26 7.77 2.83
CA PHE A 121 4.28 6.72 3.09
C PHE A 121 3.79 6.09 1.78
N VAL A 122 3.67 4.77 1.78
CA VAL A 122 3.09 4.01 0.66
C VAL A 122 2.13 2.95 1.20
N HIS A 123 0.88 2.98 0.75
CA HIS A 123 -0.08 1.91 0.96
C HIS A 123 -0.24 1.09 -0.33
N ILE A 124 0.05 -0.21 -0.25
CA ILE A 124 -0.05 -1.17 -1.35
C ILE A 124 -1.26 -2.07 -1.04
N ASP A 125 -2.32 -1.91 -1.81
CA ASP A 125 -3.60 -2.62 -1.68
C ASP A 125 -4.03 -3.10 -3.09
N CYS A 126 -3.14 -3.84 -3.75
CA CYS A 126 -3.30 -4.20 -5.16
C CYS A 126 -3.41 -5.72 -5.40
N ASP A 127 -3.50 -6.49 -4.31
CA ASP A 127 -3.71 -7.95 -4.20
C ASP A 127 -2.66 -8.86 -4.87
N LEU A 128 -2.16 -8.48 -6.03
CA LEU A 128 -1.42 -9.33 -6.96
C LEU A 128 0.08 -9.09 -6.92
N TYR A 129 0.85 -10.18 -6.99
CA TYR A 129 2.31 -10.13 -7.13
C TYR A 129 2.78 -9.23 -8.27
N VAL A 130 2.18 -9.36 -9.46
CA VAL A 130 2.58 -8.58 -10.65
C VAL A 130 2.39 -7.08 -10.45
N SER A 131 1.31 -6.70 -9.79
CA SER A 131 0.98 -5.32 -9.46
C SER A 131 1.97 -4.75 -8.44
N THR A 132 2.17 -5.45 -7.32
CA THR A 132 3.13 -5.04 -6.28
C THR A 132 4.55 -4.96 -6.85
N LYS A 133 4.97 -5.97 -7.62
CA LYS A 133 6.30 -5.98 -8.24
C LYS A 133 6.49 -4.82 -9.20
N GLN A 134 5.50 -4.50 -10.03
CA GLN A 134 5.58 -3.37 -10.95
C GLN A 134 5.75 -2.04 -10.20
N ILE A 135 5.03 -1.84 -9.09
CA ILE A 135 5.19 -0.65 -8.23
C ILE A 135 6.62 -0.57 -7.68
N LEU A 136 7.13 -1.67 -7.12
CA LEU A 136 8.47 -1.73 -6.53
C LEU A 136 9.59 -1.56 -7.57
N ASP A 137 9.42 -2.10 -8.77
CA ASP A 137 10.39 -1.94 -9.87
C ASP A 137 10.41 -0.50 -10.41
N LEU A 138 9.23 0.13 -10.57
CA LEU A 138 9.12 1.49 -11.10
C LEU A 138 9.52 2.58 -10.10
N ALA A 139 9.16 2.40 -8.83
CA ALA A 139 9.30 3.44 -7.81
C ALA A 139 10.31 3.09 -6.71
N GLY A 140 11.04 1.98 -6.83
CA GLY A 140 12.02 1.51 -5.85
C GLY A 140 13.07 2.56 -5.49
N ASP A 141 13.48 3.40 -6.44
CA ASP A 141 14.43 4.49 -6.21
C ASP A 141 13.89 5.61 -5.31
N ARG A 142 12.57 5.73 -5.18
CA ARG A 142 11.91 6.70 -4.29
C ARG A 142 11.70 6.15 -2.87
N LEU A 143 11.81 4.83 -2.69
CA LEU A 143 11.76 4.17 -1.39
C LEU A 143 13.13 4.32 -0.69
N LYS A 144 13.21 5.24 0.27
CA LYS A 144 14.44 5.54 1.01
C LYS A 144 14.38 4.95 2.42
N ALA A 145 15.52 4.93 3.11
CA ALA A 145 15.53 4.62 4.54
C ALA A 145 14.54 5.55 5.27
N GLY A 146 13.76 4.96 6.16
CA GLY A 146 12.66 5.59 6.89
C GLY A 146 11.31 5.60 6.17
N THR A 147 11.23 5.18 4.89
CA THR A 147 9.92 5.08 4.19
C THR A 147 9.04 4.06 4.90
N ILE A 148 7.80 4.45 5.19
CA ILE A 148 6.79 3.55 5.75
C ILE A 148 5.99 2.94 4.61
N ILE A 149 5.94 1.61 4.55
CA ILE A 149 5.16 0.87 3.55
C ILE A 149 4.14 0.02 4.29
N VAL A 150 2.88 0.10 3.88
CA VAL A 150 1.80 -0.76 4.36
C VAL A 150 1.36 -1.65 3.22
N PHE A 151 1.31 -2.95 3.45
CA PHE A 151 0.75 -3.95 2.54
C PHE A 151 -0.61 -4.39 3.09
N ASP A 152 -1.69 -4.32 2.30
CA ASP A 152 -3.03 -4.72 2.78
C ASP A 152 -3.19 -6.24 2.79
N GLU A 153 -2.57 -6.97 1.86
CA GLU A 153 -2.73 -8.42 1.67
C GLU A 153 -1.41 -9.18 1.79
N TYR A 154 -0.77 -9.06 2.96
CA TYR A 154 0.60 -9.55 3.15
C TYR A 154 0.69 -10.99 3.66
N PHE A 155 -0.22 -11.45 4.53
CA PHE A 155 -0.10 -12.77 5.19
C PHE A 155 -1.44 -13.38 5.64
N ASN A 156 -1.42 -14.62 6.15
CA ASN A 156 -2.57 -15.25 6.84
C ASN A 156 -3.79 -15.63 5.97
N TYR A 157 -3.57 -15.90 4.68
CA TYR A 157 -4.56 -16.51 3.77
C TYR A 157 -3.90 -17.51 2.81
N PRO A 158 -4.57 -18.57 2.32
CA PRO A 158 -3.93 -19.58 1.47
C PRO A 158 -3.22 -18.98 0.25
N GLY A 159 -1.92 -19.27 0.08
CA GLY A 159 -1.13 -18.76 -1.04
C GLY A 159 -0.53 -17.36 -0.86
N TRP A 160 -0.68 -16.72 0.31
CA TRP A 160 -0.16 -15.37 0.61
C TRP A 160 1.32 -15.17 0.23
N GLU A 161 2.14 -16.22 0.39
CA GLU A 161 3.56 -16.19 0.04
C GLU A 161 3.85 -15.97 -1.45
N GLN A 162 2.85 -16.05 -2.32
CA GLN A 162 2.98 -15.89 -3.77
C GLN A 162 2.57 -14.49 -4.28
N HIS A 163 2.11 -13.61 -3.39
CA HIS A 163 1.55 -12.30 -3.74
C HIS A 163 2.46 -11.15 -3.29
N GLU A 164 1.93 -10.19 -2.54
CA GLU A 164 2.64 -8.98 -2.09
C GLU A 164 3.90 -9.33 -1.29
N TYR A 165 3.82 -10.37 -0.45
CA TYR A 165 4.96 -10.90 0.29
C TYR A 165 6.13 -11.24 -0.65
N ARG A 166 5.86 -12.02 -1.70
CA ARG A 166 6.91 -12.44 -2.65
C ARG A 166 7.56 -11.25 -3.33
N ALA A 167 6.74 -10.33 -3.85
CA ALA A 167 7.23 -9.15 -4.55
C ALA A 167 8.14 -8.32 -3.63
N PHE A 168 7.73 -8.12 -2.37
CA PHE A 168 8.54 -7.41 -1.40
C PHE A 168 9.83 -8.16 -1.04
N LYS A 169 9.78 -9.48 -0.83
CA LYS A 169 10.99 -10.28 -0.54
C LYS A 169 12.00 -10.26 -1.68
N GLU A 170 11.54 -10.33 -2.93
CA GLU A 170 12.39 -10.20 -4.11
C GLU A 170 13.01 -8.79 -4.20
N PHE A 171 12.22 -7.74 -3.98
CA PHE A 171 12.72 -6.36 -3.93
C PHE A 171 13.82 -6.17 -2.87
N ILE A 172 13.62 -6.71 -1.66
CA ILE A 172 14.63 -6.67 -0.60
C ILE A 172 15.89 -7.42 -0.99
N ALA A 173 15.75 -8.61 -1.61
CA ALA A 173 16.90 -9.40 -2.05
C ALA A 173 17.74 -8.69 -3.14
N VAL A 174 17.08 -7.99 -4.07
CA VAL A 174 17.75 -7.24 -5.14
C VAL A 174 18.43 -5.96 -4.63
N THR A 175 17.76 -5.24 -3.72
CA THR A 175 18.26 -3.92 -3.25
C THR A 175 19.17 -4.01 -2.02
N ASN A 176 19.27 -5.20 -1.43
CA ASN A 176 19.95 -5.49 -0.17
C ASN A 176 19.51 -4.56 0.98
N ARG A 177 18.29 -4.04 0.94
CA ARG A 177 17.78 -3.11 1.97
C ARG A 177 17.41 -3.85 3.25
N SER A 178 17.78 -3.28 4.37
CA SER A 178 17.22 -3.68 5.67
C SER A 178 15.78 -3.18 5.78
N TYR A 179 14.97 -3.82 6.64
CA TYR A 179 13.62 -3.37 6.95
C TYR A 179 13.19 -3.90 8.31
N GLU A 180 12.19 -3.25 8.89
CA GLU A 180 11.60 -3.61 10.17
C GLU A 180 10.09 -3.77 10.02
N TYR A 181 9.51 -4.84 10.57
CA TYR A 181 8.06 -4.91 10.78
C TYR A 181 7.70 -4.06 11.99
N ILE A 182 6.84 -3.05 11.82
CA ILE A 182 6.48 -2.11 12.88
C ILE A 182 5.05 -2.31 13.38
N GLY A 183 4.18 -2.86 12.54
CA GLY A 183 2.80 -3.15 12.92
C GLY A 183 2.16 -4.23 12.05
N CYS A 184 1.15 -4.90 12.58
CA CYS A 184 0.33 -5.83 11.81
C CYS A 184 -1.14 -5.81 12.25
N ALA A 185 -2.03 -5.99 11.27
CA ALA A 185 -3.47 -6.18 11.47
C ALA A 185 -3.82 -7.62 11.08
N PRO A 186 -3.61 -8.63 11.96
CA PRO A 186 -3.66 -10.04 11.58
C PRO A 186 -5.02 -10.54 11.10
N ARG A 187 -6.09 -9.85 11.48
CA ARG A 187 -7.46 -10.15 11.04
C ARG A 187 -7.86 -9.42 9.76
N HIS A 188 -6.97 -8.59 9.22
CA HIS A 188 -7.11 -7.95 7.91
C HIS A 188 -5.94 -8.26 6.98
N PHE A 189 -4.98 -9.10 7.40
CA PHE A 189 -3.82 -9.56 6.62
C PHE A 189 -2.75 -8.50 6.34
N SER A 190 -2.95 -7.29 6.88
CA SER A 190 -2.11 -6.15 6.59
C SER A 190 -0.87 -6.08 7.49
N VAL A 191 0.23 -5.55 6.95
CA VAL A 191 1.49 -5.34 7.67
C VAL A 191 2.06 -3.97 7.33
N ALA A 192 2.56 -3.27 8.33
CA ALA A 192 3.37 -2.06 8.17
C ALA A 192 4.86 -2.40 8.35
N VAL A 193 5.68 -1.90 7.42
CA VAL A 193 7.14 -2.00 7.46
C VAL A 193 7.78 -0.62 7.40
N ARG A 194 8.92 -0.47 8.08
CA ARG A 194 9.83 0.65 7.92
C ARG A 194 11.03 0.17 7.12
N LEU A 195 11.31 0.82 5.99
CA LEU A 195 12.48 0.51 5.17
C LEU A 195 13.73 1.09 5.83
N GLY A 196 14.83 0.34 5.81
CA GLY A 196 16.14 0.79 6.26
C GLY A 196 17.11 1.01 5.09
N ASP A 197 18.36 1.30 5.43
CA ASP A 197 19.42 1.45 4.44
C ASP A 197 19.77 0.10 3.79
N SER A 198 20.37 0.18 2.60
CA SER A 198 21.05 -0.97 2.00
C SER A 198 22.14 -1.44 2.95
N GLY A 199 22.09 -2.71 3.34
CA GLY A 199 23.15 -3.34 4.11
C GLY A 199 24.45 -3.32 3.31
N CYS A 200 25.55 -2.96 3.97
CA CYS A 200 26.90 -3.22 3.48
C CYS A 200 27.19 -4.72 3.54
#